data_AF-A0A7T7HCC5-F1
#
_entry.id   AF-A0A7T7HCC5-F1
#
_cell.length_a   1.000
_cell.length_b   1.000
_cell.length_c   1.000
_cell.angle_alpha   90.00
_cell.angle_beta   90.00
_cell.angle_gamma   90.00
#
_symmetry.space_group_name_H-M   'P 1'
#
loop_
_entity.id
_entity.type
_entity.pdbx_description
1 polymer ?
#
loop_
_entity_poly.entity_id
_entity_poly.type
_entity_poly.pdbx_seq_one_letter_code
_entity_poly.pdbx_strand_id
1 'polypeptide(L)'
;MKSIEIIFKPTQLLDPRKYGSTLEVGQELRGMMQLSNSCVSWEDINGQQWAFWIGQTAELMTILSKGEEADLYRFFLELKEEHDYWGLCIPSDIKDFCKRNNIDFKI
;
A
#
# COMPACT_ATOMS: atom_id res chain seq x y z
N MET A 1 6.19 -6.93 14.60
CA MET A 1 6.16 -6.69 13.14
C MET A 1 5.77 -5.24 12.93
N LYS A 2 6.53 -4.46 12.15
CA LYS A 2 6.21 -3.04 11.94
C LYS A 2 5.04 -2.91 10.96
N SER A 3 4.13 -2.01 11.25
CA SER A 3 3.00 -1.68 10.39
C SER A 3 2.75 -0.17 10.41
N ILE A 4 2.12 0.32 9.35
CA ILE A 4 1.65 1.70 9.27
C ILE A 4 0.17 1.71 8.87
N GLU A 5 -0.52 2.71 9.36
CA GLU A 5 -1.90 2.98 9.01
C GLU A 5 -1.95 3.79 7.70
N ILE A 6 -2.79 3.34 6.78
CA ILE A 6 -2.91 3.90 5.43
C ILE A 6 -4.36 3.98 4.96
N ILE A 7 -4.59 4.80 3.94
CA ILE A 7 -5.72 4.67 3.03
C ILE A 7 -5.23 3.95 1.78
N PHE A 8 -5.97 2.92 1.35
CA PHE A 8 -5.68 2.11 0.18
C PHE A 8 -6.94 1.92 -0.65
N LYS A 9 -6.77 1.60 -1.93
CA LYS A 9 -7.85 1.40 -2.88
C LYS A 9 -7.72 0.03 -3.55
N PRO A 10 -8.57 -0.96 -3.22
CA PRO A 10 -8.55 -2.24 -3.91
C PRO A 10 -8.74 -2.06 -5.42
N THR A 11 -7.89 -2.72 -6.22
CA THR A 11 -7.98 -2.72 -7.69
C THR A 11 -8.47 -4.05 -8.24
N GLN A 12 -8.32 -5.12 -7.45
CA GLN A 12 -8.74 -6.46 -7.81
C GLN A 12 -9.14 -7.27 -6.58
N LEU A 13 -10.16 -8.12 -6.73
CA LEU A 13 -10.55 -9.11 -5.72
C LEU A 13 -10.06 -10.49 -6.16
N LEU A 14 -9.27 -11.15 -5.32
CA LEU A 14 -8.73 -12.49 -5.61
C LEU A 14 -9.68 -13.63 -5.20
N ASP A 15 -10.60 -13.39 -4.27
CA ASP A 15 -11.59 -14.39 -3.86
C ASP A 15 -13.03 -13.92 -4.16
N PRO A 16 -13.53 -14.17 -5.39
CA PRO A 16 -14.87 -13.74 -5.79
C PRO A 16 -15.99 -14.52 -5.10
N ARG A 17 -15.67 -15.56 -4.30
CA ARG A 17 -16.66 -16.41 -3.62
C ARG A 17 -17.15 -15.79 -2.31
N LYS A 18 -16.56 -14.68 -1.86
CA LYS A 18 -16.99 -13.94 -0.68
C LYS A 18 -18.20 -13.07 -1.03
N TYR A 19 -19.35 -13.72 -1.10
CA TYR A 19 -20.63 -13.08 -1.36
C TYR A 19 -21.13 -12.32 -0.12
N GLY A 20 -21.82 -11.20 -0.36
CA GLY A 20 -22.40 -10.38 0.72
C GLY A 20 -21.40 -9.44 1.41
N SER A 21 -20.18 -9.31 0.90
CA SER A 21 -19.27 -8.27 1.38
C SER A 21 -19.73 -6.89 0.93
N THR A 22 -19.45 -5.87 1.73
CA THR A 22 -19.57 -4.45 1.32
C THR A 22 -18.32 -3.96 0.59
N LEU A 23 -17.39 -4.86 0.29
CA LEU A 23 -16.18 -4.56 -0.44
C LEU A 23 -16.46 -4.36 -1.94
N GLU A 24 -16.29 -3.14 -2.40
CA GLU A 24 -16.25 -2.75 -3.81
C GLU A 24 -14.81 -2.40 -4.23
N VAL A 25 -14.46 -2.75 -5.47
CA VAL A 25 -13.21 -2.32 -6.11
C VAL A 25 -13.27 -0.83 -6.37
N GLY A 26 -12.16 -0.12 -6.14
CA GLY A 26 -12.05 1.32 -6.38
C GLY A 26 -12.48 2.20 -5.20
N GLN A 27 -13.10 1.64 -4.15
CA GLN A 27 -13.38 2.40 -2.93
C GLN A 27 -12.11 2.61 -2.10
N GLU A 28 -12.03 3.72 -1.38
CA GLU A 28 -10.94 3.97 -0.44
C GLU A 28 -11.25 3.36 0.92
N LEU A 29 -10.33 2.55 1.41
CA LEU A 29 -10.42 1.83 2.67
C LEU A 29 -9.26 2.22 3.58
N ARG A 30 -9.52 2.20 4.89
CA ARG A 30 -8.49 2.40 5.92
C ARG A 30 -8.01 1.05 6.44
N GLY A 31 -6.70 0.88 6.57
CA GLY A 31 -6.13 -0.37 7.06
C GLY A 31 -4.72 -0.26 7.60
N MET A 32 -4.26 -1.34 8.24
CA MET A 32 -2.90 -1.47 8.76
C MET A 32 -2.05 -2.29 7.77
N MET A 33 -1.12 -1.63 7.08
CA MET A 33 -0.19 -2.29 6.19
C MET A 33 1.02 -2.84 6.95
N GLN A 34 1.30 -4.12 6.76
CA GLN A 34 2.53 -4.74 7.22
C GLN A 34 3.69 -4.37 6.29
N LEU A 35 4.77 -3.83 6.84
CA LEU A 35 5.88 -3.31 6.03
C LEU A 35 6.76 -4.39 5.41
N SER A 36 6.67 -5.64 5.90
CA SER A 36 7.51 -6.75 5.42
C SER A 36 7.06 -7.31 4.07
N ASN A 37 5.80 -7.15 3.71
CA ASN A 37 5.19 -7.75 2.53
C ASN A 37 4.12 -6.85 1.88
N SER A 38 3.96 -5.62 2.39
CA SER A 38 3.00 -4.62 1.92
C SER A 38 1.56 -5.15 1.89
N CYS A 39 1.26 -6.08 2.80
CA CYS A 39 -0.05 -6.69 2.95
C CYS A 39 -0.89 -5.87 3.93
N VAL A 40 -2.14 -5.62 3.56
CA VAL A 40 -3.16 -5.02 4.41
C VAL A 40 -4.24 -6.06 4.66
N SER A 41 -4.44 -6.40 5.92
CA SER A 41 -5.63 -7.15 6.34
C SER A 41 -6.75 -6.16 6.63
N TRP A 42 -7.94 -6.44 6.11
CA TRP A 42 -9.13 -5.62 6.31
C TRP A 42 -10.34 -6.49 6.58
N GLU A 43 -11.16 -6.12 7.55
CA GLU A 43 -12.38 -6.82 7.91
C GLU A 43 -13.59 -5.98 7.48
N ASP A 44 -14.51 -6.61 6.76
CA ASP A 44 -15.75 -5.95 6.38
C ASP A 44 -16.75 -5.90 7.55
N ILE A 45 -17.82 -5.13 7.40
CA ILE A 45 -18.84 -4.97 8.45
C ILE A 45 -19.59 -6.28 8.78
N ASN A 46 -19.47 -7.29 7.92
CA ASN A 46 -20.07 -8.60 8.05
C ASN A 46 -19.09 -9.65 8.60
N GLY A 47 -17.91 -9.23 9.07
CA GLY A 47 -16.86 -10.08 9.65
C GLY A 47 -16.02 -10.85 8.63
N GLN A 48 -16.14 -10.55 7.33
CA GLN A 48 -15.34 -11.17 6.29
C GLN A 48 -13.94 -10.55 6.24
N GLN A 49 -12.94 -11.40 6.35
CA GLN A 49 -11.53 -11.00 6.30
C GLN A 49 -11.05 -10.90 4.86
N TRP A 50 -10.33 -9.84 4.53
CA TRP A 50 -9.70 -9.60 3.25
C TRP A 50 -8.22 -9.32 3.43
N ALA A 51 -7.44 -9.68 2.42
CA ALA A 51 -6.01 -9.39 2.35
C ALA A 51 -5.72 -8.74 0.99
N PHE A 52 -5.01 -7.62 1.02
CA PHE A 52 -4.60 -6.90 -0.19
C PHE A 52 -3.11 -6.63 -0.16
N TRP A 53 -2.45 -6.76 -1.30
CA TRP A 53 -1.04 -6.43 -1.47
C TRP A 53 -0.91 -5.13 -2.25
N ILE A 54 -0.30 -4.12 -1.62
CA ILE A 54 -0.09 -2.81 -2.23
C ILE A 54 0.84 -2.92 -3.43
N GLY A 55 0.40 -2.38 -4.58
CA GLY A 55 1.07 -2.48 -5.88
C GLY A 55 0.69 -3.73 -6.68
N GLN A 56 -0.11 -4.65 -6.13
CA GLN A 56 -0.61 -5.82 -6.85
C GLN A 56 -2.14 -5.82 -6.93
N THR A 57 -2.82 -5.90 -5.78
CA THR A 57 -4.29 -5.99 -5.71
C THR A 57 -4.94 -4.76 -5.09
N ALA A 58 -4.12 -3.79 -4.68
CA ALA A 58 -4.56 -2.50 -4.17
C ALA A 58 -3.52 -1.41 -4.46
N GLU A 59 -3.97 -0.17 -4.55
CA GLU A 59 -3.15 1.02 -4.64
C GLU A 59 -3.03 1.69 -3.27
N LEU A 60 -1.83 2.19 -2.95
CA LEU A 60 -1.62 3.07 -1.80
C LEU A 60 -2.07 4.47 -2.15
N MET A 61 -2.93 5.06 -1.32
CA MET A 61 -3.49 6.39 -1.56
C MET A 61 -2.95 7.42 -0.57
N THR A 62 -2.86 7.08 0.72
CA THR A 62 -2.45 8.04 1.76
C THR A 62 -1.80 7.35 2.96
N ILE A 63 -0.81 8.00 3.58
CA ILE A 63 -0.14 7.53 4.79
C ILE A 63 -0.63 8.30 6.02
N LEU A 64 -1.30 7.60 6.95
CA LEU A 64 -1.87 8.19 8.17
C LEU A 64 -0.92 8.14 9.36
N SER A 65 -0.07 7.12 9.46
CA SER A 65 0.96 7.02 10.51
C SER A 65 2.06 8.07 10.37
N LYS A 66 2.81 8.29 11.45
CA LYS A 66 4.00 9.17 11.49
C LYS A 66 5.26 8.36 11.81
N GLY A 67 6.43 8.95 11.60
CA GLY A 67 7.73 8.35 11.86
C GLY A 67 8.46 7.95 10.58
N GLU A 68 9.73 7.56 10.73
CA GLU A 68 10.64 7.28 9.62
C GLU A 68 10.07 6.29 8.60
N GLU A 69 9.35 5.27 9.06
CA GLU A 69 8.72 4.31 8.15
C GLU A 69 7.62 4.95 7.33
N ALA A 70 6.75 5.77 7.95
CA ALA A 70 5.69 6.46 7.23
C ALA A 70 6.26 7.46 6.21
N ASP A 71 7.36 8.14 6.56
CA ASP A 71 8.03 9.11 5.70
C ASP A 71 8.64 8.45 4.45
N LEU A 72 9.22 7.24 4.59
CA LEU A 72 9.63 6.42 3.44
C LEU A 72 8.47 6.17 2.46
N TYR A 73 7.28 5.84 2.95
CA TYR A 73 6.14 5.55 2.07
C TYR A 73 5.46 6.80 1.51
N ARG A 74 5.59 7.96 2.17
CA ARG A 74 5.22 9.25 1.56
C ARG A 74 6.12 9.55 0.37
N PHE A 75 7.43 9.41 0.55
CA PHE A 75 8.37 9.56 -0.55
C PHE A 75 8.11 8.57 -1.68
N PHE A 76 7.71 7.33 -1.39
CA PHE A 76 7.27 6.40 -2.44
C PHE A 76 6.09 6.94 -3.25
N LEU A 77 5.09 7.57 -2.61
CA LEU A 77 3.97 8.18 -3.33
C LEU A 77 4.45 9.33 -4.23
N GLU A 78 5.36 10.17 -3.74
CA GLU A 78 6.01 11.23 -4.53
C GLU A 78 6.75 10.63 -5.75
N LEU A 79 7.50 9.54 -5.57
CA LEU A 79 8.16 8.84 -6.67
C LEU A 79 7.16 8.34 -7.73
N LYS A 80 6.00 7.84 -7.31
CA LYS A 80 4.98 7.38 -8.26
C LYS A 80 4.44 8.52 -9.12
N GLU A 81 4.27 9.70 -8.54
CA GLU A 81 3.70 10.87 -9.21
C GLU A 81 4.75 11.62 -10.05
N GLU A 82 5.94 11.84 -9.51
CA GLU A 82 6.98 12.68 -10.14
C GLU A 82 7.88 11.90 -11.10
N HIS A 83 8.02 10.59 -10.90
CA HIS A 83 9.00 9.77 -11.62
C HIS A 83 8.38 8.54 -12.32
N ASP A 84 7.05 8.48 -12.43
CA ASP A 84 6.32 7.35 -13.03
C ASP A 84 6.81 5.99 -12.48
N TYR A 85 7.05 5.89 -11.17
CA TYR A 85 7.53 4.65 -10.56
C TYR A 85 6.41 3.59 -10.48
N TRP A 86 6.62 2.46 -11.14
CA TRP A 86 5.68 1.32 -11.17
C TRP A 86 6.16 0.09 -10.38
N GLY A 87 7.26 0.21 -9.65
CA GLY A 87 7.79 -0.92 -8.87
C GLY A 87 6.96 -1.23 -7.63
N LEU A 88 7.33 -2.32 -6.95
CA LEU A 88 6.62 -2.75 -5.75
C LEU A 88 6.84 -1.75 -4.61
N CYS A 89 5.84 -1.67 -3.74
CA CYS A 89 5.86 -0.87 -2.53
C CYS A 89 6.71 -1.55 -1.43
N ILE A 90 7.95 -1.92 -1.75
CA ILE A 90 8.89 -2.63 -0.86
C ILE A 90 10.15 -1.77 -0.68
N PRO A 91 10.66 -1.58 0.55
CA PRO A 91 11.78 -0.67 0.81
C PRO A 91 13.06 -0.95 -0.01
N SER A 92 13.38 -2.22 -0.30
CA SER A 92 14.53 -2.59 -1.14
C SER A 92 14.38 -2.04 -2.56
N ASP A 93 13.21 -2.21 -3.15
CA ASP A 93 12.94 -1.88 -4.55
C ASP A 93 12.92 -0.37 -4.74
N ILE A 94 12.34 0.36 -3.77
CA ILE A 94 12.36 1.82 -3.71
C ILE A 94 13.80 2.33 -3.68
N LYS A 95 14.64 1.78 -2.80
CA LYS A 95 16.05 2.18 -2.67
C LYS A 95 16.85 1.90 -3.94
N ASP A 96 16.64 0.73 -4.56
CA ASP A 96 17.30 0.36 -5.81
C ASP A 96 16.89 1.28 -6.96
N PHE A 97 15.62 1.66 -7.05
CA PHE A 97 15.13 2.64 -8.03
C PHE A 97 15.78 4.01 -7.85
N CYS A 98 15.82 4.52 -6.60
CA CYS A 98 16.46 5.81 -6.31
C CYS A 98 17.93 5.82 -6.71
N LYS A 99 18.65 4.75 -6.36
CA LYS A 99 20.07 4.60 -6.68
C LYS A 99 20.33 4.59 -8.20
N ARG A 100 19.47 3.90 -8.98
CA ARG A 100 19.62 3.84 -10.45
C ARG A 100 19.35 5.17 -11.13
N ASN A 101 18.51 6.01 -10.54
CA ASN A 101 18.09 7.28 -11.12
C ASN A 101 18.76 8.50 -10.47
N ASN A 102 19.72 8.31 -9.57
CA ASN A 102 20.38 9.37 -8.79
C ASN A 102 19.38 10.29 -8.06
N ILE A 103 18.30 9.71 -7.53
CA ILE A 103 17.30 10.44 -6.75
C ILE A 103 17.77 10.46 -5.29
N ASP A 104 17.89 11.67 -4.74
CA ASP A 104 18.38 11.89 -3.38
C ASP A 104 17.28 11.52 -2.38
N PHE A 105 17.56 10.51 -1.55
CA PHE A 105 16.60 10.01 -0.57
C PHE A 105 16.81 10.70 0.78
N LYS A 106 15.94 11.66 1.12
CA LYS A 106 15.96 12.37 2.40
C LYS A 106 14.77 11.92 3.25
N ILE A 107 14.96 10.87 4.06
CA ILE A 107 14.13 10.66 5.27
C ILE A 107 14.82 11.41 6.42
#